data_AF-A0A2E7HSP0-F1
#
_entry.id   AF-A0A2E7HSP0-F1
#
_cell.length_a   1.000
_cell.length_b   1.000
_cell.length_c   1.000
_cell.angle_alpha   90.00
_cell.angle_beta   90.00
_cell.angle_gamma   90.00
#
_symmetry.space_group_name_H-M   'P 1'
#
loop_
_entity.id
_entity.type
_entity.pdbx_description
1 polymer ?
#
loop_
_entity_poly.entity_id
_entity_poly.type
_entity_poly.pdbx_seq_one_letter_code
_entity_poly.pdbx_strand_id
1 'polypeptide(L)'
;MDTALSILRLVSDAQFEIRGNDYNRVVWDPSNTAPKPTLAQCEAAWQEILAEQPMKLLRQERNKKLEESDKFTSIPDWPHANETAKESWIIYRQALRDLPSTASPELDVNGTLKNVTWPTRPLDDFA
;
A
#
# COMPACT_ATOMS: atom_id res chain seq x y z
N MET A 1 7.79 -6.85 16.03
CA MET A 1 7.68 -5.43 15.68
C MET A 1 8.95 -5.00 14.97
N ASP A 2 8.86 -4.16 13.95
CA ASP A 2 10.03 -3.45 13.41
C ASP A 2 10.32 -2.22 14.29
N THR A 3 11.34 -2.30 15.14
CA THR A 3 11.67 -1.25 16.11
C THR A 3 12.21 -0.01 15.41
N ALA A 4 13.00 -0.17 14.36
CA ALA A 4 13.56 0.96 13.64
C ALA A 4 12.44 1.76 12.96
N LEU A 5 11.51 1.08 12.31
CA LEU A 5 10.36 1.74 11.67
C LEU A 5 9.46 2.44 12.70
N SER A 6 9.19 1.79 13.84
CA SER A 6 8.39 2.41 14.92
C SER A 6 9.04 3.68 15.47
N ILE A 7 10.36 3.69 15.66
CA ILE A 7 11.08 4.88 16.11
C ILE A 7 10.96 6.00 15.07
N LEU A 8 11.22 5.69 13.80
CA LEU A 8 11.15 6.67 12.70
C LEU A 8 9.72 7.18 12.43
N ARG A 9 8.69 6.43 12.84
CA ARG A 9 7.30 6.89 12.82
C ARG A 9 7.04 7.97 13.87
N LEU A 10 7.66 7.86 15.04
CA LEU A 10 7.48 8.78 16.17
C LEU A 10 8.41 9.99 16.09
N VAL A 11 9.63 9.78 15.61
CA VAL A 11 10.68 10.79 15.48
C VAL A 11 11.35 10.58 14.12
N SER A 12 10.86 11.28 13.10
CA SER A 12 11.19 11.01 11.69
C SER A 12 12.64 11.27 11.31
N ASP A 13 13.34 12.13 12.06
CA ASP A 13 14.74 12.49 11.89
C ASP A 13 15.66 11.87 12.94
N ALA A 14 15.16 10.88 13.70
CA ALA A 14 15.93 10.23 14.75
C ALA A 14 17.22 9.58 14.24
N GLN A 15 18.31 9.86 14.93
CA GLN A 15 19.60 9.21 14.76
C GLN A 15 19.81 8.18 15.87
N PHE A 16 20.01 6.92 15.51
CA PHE A 16 20.20 5.85 16.47
C PHE A 16 20.91 4.66 15.81
N GLU A 17 21.61 3.88 16.63
CA GLU A 17 22.09 2.56 16.24
C GLU A 17 21.19 1.48 16.87
N ILE A 18 20.88 0.45 16.09
CA ILE A 18 20.12 -0.71 16.57
C ILE A 18 20.79 -2.00 16.09
N ARG A 19 20.88 -2.99 16.97
CA ARG A 19 21.42 -4.32 16.66
C ARG A 19 20.34 -5.38 16.81
N GLY A 20 20.13 -6.17 15.77
CA GLY A 20 19.21 -7.31 15.80
C GLY A 20 17.74 -6.93 16.00
N ASN A 21 17.36 -5.68 15.71
CA ASN A 21 15.99 -5.18 15.88
C ASN A 21 15.44 -5.31 17.33
N ASP A 22 16.33 -5.29 18.32
CA ASP A 22 15.99 -5.34 19.74
C ASP A 22 15.97 -3.91 20.32
N TYR A 23 14.81 -3.46 20.80
CA TYR A 23 14.63 -2.14 21.40
C TYR A 23 15.59 -1.87 22.58
N ASN A 24 15.91 -2.91 23.36
CA ASN A 24 16.84 -2.78 24.49
C ASN A 24 18.28 -2.52 24.04
N ARG A 25 18.59 -2.80 22.78
CA ARG A 25 19.90 -2.57 22.14
C ARG A 25 19.92 -1.31 21.27
N VAL A 26 18.93 -0.43 21.40
CA VAL A 26 18.92 0.87 20.73
C VAL A 26 19.82 1.84 21.49
N VAL A 27 20.90 2.26 20.82
CA VAL A 27 21.78 3.36 21.26
C VAL A 27 21.25 4.64 20.63
N TRP A 28 20.79 5.57 21.47
CA TRP A 28 20.21 6.84 21.02
C TRP A 28 21.29 7.90 20.84
N ASP A 29 21.30 8.58 19.70
CA ASP A 29 22.27 9.65 19.48
C ASP A 29 21.93 10.88 20.35
N PRO A 30 22.91 11.47 21.06
CA PRO A 30 22.69 12.64 21.89
C PRO A 30 22.39 13.93 21.11
N SER A 31 22.63 13.96 19.79
CA SER A 31 22.29 15.09 18.92
C SER A 31 20.80 15.20 18.60
N ASN A 32 20.02 14.14 18.88
CA ASN A 32 18.57 14.19 18.72
C ASN A 32 17.95 15.23 19.65
N THR A 33 17.05 16.04 19.09
CA THR A 33 16.27 17.03 19.86
C THR A 33 15.13 16.37 20.65
N ALA A 34 14.55 15.30 20.10
CA ALA A 34 13.51 14.52 20.75
C ALA A 34 14.12 13.42 21.64
N PRO A 35 13.47 13.10 22.77
CA PRO A 35 13.89 11.99 23.63
C PRO A 35 13.67 10.64 22.93
N LYS A 36 14.44 9.63 23.32
CA LYS A 36 14.23 8.24 22.90
C LYS A 36 12.79 7.81 23.23
N PRO A 37 11.99 7.40 22.23
CA PRO A 37 10.65 6.87 22.49
C PRO A 37 10.72 5.61 23.32
N THR A 38 9.74 5.39 24.21
CA THR A 38 9.63 4.19 25.04
C THR A 38 9.23 2.96 24.21
N LEU A 39 9.46 1.75 24.74
CA LEU A 39 9.03 0.51 24.09
C LEU A 39 7.52 0.52 23.82
N ALA A 40 6.72 0.91 24.81
CA ALA A 40 5.26 0.97 24.68
C ALA A 40 4.80 1.94 23.58
N GLN A 41 5.47 3.09 23.44
CA GLN A 41 5.19 4.02 22.32
C GLN A 41 5.54 3.38 20.97
N CYS A 42 6.68 2.71 20.87
CA CYS A 42 7.08 2.01 19.65
C CYS A 42 6.09 0.88 19.29
N GLU A 43 5.60 0.14 20.28
CA GLU A 43 4.60 -0.92 20.09
C GLU A 43 3.26 -0.36 19.62
N ALA A 44 2.79 0.75 20.22
CA ALA A 44 1.59 1.44 19.76
C ALA A 44 1.74 1.92 18.30
N ALA A 45 2.86 2.57 17.98
CA ALA A 45 3.16 3.00 16.61
C ALA A 45 3.22 1.83 15.63
N TRP A 46 3.74 0.68 16.05
CA TRP A 46 3.75 -0.53 15.22
C TRP A 46 2.35 -1.05 14.92
N GLN A 47 1.45 -1.03 15.91
CA GLN A 47 0.06 -1.43 15.69
C GLN A 47 -0.65 -0.51 14.71
N GLU A 48 -0.41 0.80 14.79
CA GLU A 48 -0.93 1.76 13.80
C GLU A 48 -0.39 1.49 12.40
N ILE A 49 0.93 1.27 12.28
CA ILE A 49 1.57 0.91 11.00
C ILE A 49 0.91 -0.34 10.42
N LEU A 50 0.75 -1.39 11.22
CA LEU A 50 0.09 -2.63 10.81
C LEU A 50 -1.36 -2.40 10.38
N ALA A 51 -2.11 -1.56 11.10
CA ALA A 51 -3.48 -1.22 10.73
C ALA A 51 -3.57 -0.46 9.39
N GLU A 52 -2.56 0.35 9.05
CA GLU A 52 -2.48 1.07 7.78
C GLU A 52 -2.00 0.19 6.60
N GLN A 53 -1.22 -0.87 6.87
CA GLN A 53 -0.60 -1.70 5.83
C GLN A 53 -1.59 -2.30 4.81
N PRO A 54 -2.74 -2.90 5.20
CA PRO A 54 -3.68 -3.45 4.23
C PRO A 54 -4.15 -2.41 3.21
N MET A 55 -4.48 -1.21 3.70
CA MET A 55 -4.93 -0.11 2.84
C MET A 55 -3.81 0.38 1.93
N LYS A 56 -2.57 0.40 2.41
CA LYS A 56 -1.40 0.75 1.58
C LYS A 56 -1.17 -0.25 0.45
N LEU A 57 -1.24 -1.55 0.75
CA LEU A 57 -1.08 -2.63 -0.24
C LEU A 57 -2.21 -2.59 -1.28
N LEU A 58 -3.46 -2.37 -0.86
CA LEU A 58 -4.60 -2.20 -1.77
C LEU A 58 -4.32 -1.10 -2.81
N ARG A 59 -3.84 0.06 -2.35
CA ARG A 59 -3.52 1.18 -3.25
C ARG A 59 -2.39 0.86 -4.21
N GLN A 60 -1.38 0.11 -3.77
CA GLN A 60 -0.26 -0.31 -4.62
C GLN A 60 -0.72 -1.28 -5.72
N GLU A 61 -1.48 -2.32 -5.38
CA GLU A 61 -2.01 -3.27 -6.37
C GLU A 61 -2.98 -2.60 -7.34
N ARG A 62 -3.84 -1.71 -6.85
CA ARG A 62 -4.72 -0.90 -7.69
C ARG A 62 -3.91 -0.05 -8.67
N ASN A 63 -2.87 0.64 -8.20
CA ASN A 63 -2.02 1.47 -9.06
C ASN A 63 -1.37 0.65 -10.17
N LYS A 64 -0.85 -0.54 -9.82
CA LYS A 64 -0.31 -1.49 -10.80
C LYS A 64 -1.34 -1.88 -11.87
N LYS A 65 -2.56 -2.25 -11.47
CA LYS A 65 -3.64 -2.60 -12.42
C LYS A 65 -4.08 -1.41 -13.28
N LEU A 66 -4.08 -0.20 -12.73
CA LEU A 66 -4.33 1.03 -13.50
C LEU A 66 -3.20 1.29 -14.49
N GLU A 67 -1.94 1.08 -14.14
CA GLU A 67 -0.82 1.23 -15.06
C GLU A 67 -0.89 0.21 -16.21
N GLU A 68 -1.12 -1.07 -15.88
CA GLU A 68 -1.27 -2.15 -16.87
C GLU A 68 -2.43 -1.94 -17.86
N SER A 69 -3.48 -1.23 -17.42
CA SER A 69 -4.67 -0.97 -18.23
C SER A 69 -4.71 0.43 -18.85
N ASP A 70 -3.66 1.24 -18.68
CA ASP A 70 -3.69 2.67 -19.07
C ASP A 70 -3.88 2.86 -20.57
N LYS A 71 -3.16 2.07 -21.36
CA LYS A 71 -3.18 2.10 -22.83
C LYS A 71 -4.58 1.95 -23.45
N PHE A 72 -5.48 1.21 -22.78
CA PHE A 72 -6.84 0.94 -23.28
C PHE A 72 -7.82 2.11 -23.08
N THR A 73 -7.43 3.16 -22.36
CA THR A 73 -8.29 4.36 -22.18
C THR A 73 -7.59 5.66 -22.47
N SER A 74 -6.26 5.71 -22.28
CA SER A 74 -5.49 6.95 -22.34
C SER A 74 -4.92 7.24 -23.73
N ILE A 75 -4.87 6.23 -24.61
CA ILE A 75 -4.41 6.37 -25.99
C ILE A 75 -5.65 6.48 -26.89
N PRO A 76 -5.90 7.61 -27.57
CA PRO A 76 -7.10 7.83 -28.37
C PRO A 76 -7.28 6.82 -29.51
N ASP A 77 -6.19 6.42 -30.15
CA ASP A 77 -6.16 5.54 -31.33
C ASP A 77 -5.88 4.07 -30.97
N TRP A 78 -6.04 3.68 -29.71
CA TRP A 78 -5.86 2.28 -29.33
C TRP A 78 -6.87 1.39 -30.06
N PRO A 79 -6.44 0.33 -30.76
CA PRO A 79 -7.35 -0.55 -31.48
C PRO A 79 -8.16 -1.39 -30.48
N HIS A 80 -9.47 -1.14 -30.44
CA HIS A 80 -10.45 -1.97 -29.73
C HIS A 80 -11.24 -2.81 -30.73
N ALA A 81 -11.61 -4.03 -30.36
CA ALA A 81 -12.47 -4.87 -31.22
C ALA A 81 -13.83 -4.21 -31.53
N ASN A 82 -14.40 -3.47 -30.57
CA ASN A 82 -15.64 -2.71 -30.72
C ASN A 82 -15.78 -1.68 -29.57
N GLU A 83 -16.81 -0.85 -29.63
CA GLU A 83 -17.08 0.17 -28.59
C GLU A 83 -17.36 -0.47 -27.21
N THR A 84 -18.04 -1.63 -27.16
CA THR A 84 -18.31 -2.34 -25.91
C THR A 84 -17.02 -2.78 -25.20
N ALA A 85 -16.00 -3.20 -25.95
CA ALA A 85 -14.69 -3.54 -25.39
C ALA A 85 -14.04 -2.30 -24.76
N LYS A 86 -14.12 -1.13 -25.42
CA LYS A 86 -13.61 0.14 -24.88
C LYS A 86 -14.37 0.56 -23.61
N GLU A 87 -15.70 0.50 -23.62
CA GLU A 87 -16.54 0.80 -22.46
C GLU A 87 -16.20 -0.10 -21.26
N SER A 88 -15.96 -1.39 -21.50
CA SER A 88 -15.58 -2.34 -20.45
C SER A 88 -14.26 -1.96 -19.75
N TRP A 89 -13.29 -1.40 -20.48
CA TRP A 89 -12.05 -0.88 -19.91
C TRP A 89 -12.25 0.37 -19.06
N ILE A 90 -13.15 1.26 -19.50
CA ILE A 90 -13.53 2.46 -18.74
C ILE A 90 -14.19 2.05 -17.42
N ILE A 91 -15.18 1.14 -17.46
CA ILE A 91 -15.88 0.62 -16.28
C ILE A 91 -14.89 -0.09 -15.34
N TYR A 92 -14.03 -0.95 -15.87
CA TYR A 92 -13.00 -1.66 -15.10
C TYR A 92 -12.10 -0.69 -14.33
N ARG A 93 -11.57 0.34 -15.01
CA ARG A 93 -10.68 1.33 -14.39
C ARG A 93 -11.40 2.22 -13.40
N GLN A 94 -12.68 2.53 -13.63
CA GLN A 94 -13.49 3.25 -12.66
C GLN A 94 -13.69 2.42 -11.39
N ALA A 95 -14.08 1.16 -11.53
CA ALA A 95 -14.22 0.23 -10.40
C ALA A 95 -12.92 0.10 -9.60
N LEU A 96 -11.75 0.04 -10.26
CA LEU A 96 -10.45 0.06 -9.58
C LEU A 96 -10.24 1.34 -8.74
N ARG A 97 -10.62 2.52 -9.25
CA ARG A 97 -10.49 3.78 -8.52
C ARG A 97 -11.41 3.86 -7.31
N ASP A 98 -12.56 3.18 -7.37
CA ASP A 98 -13.57 3.15 -6.31
C ASP A 98 -13.28 2.09 -5.23
N LEU A 99 -12.33 1.17 -5.43
CA LEU A 99 -11.97 0.15 -4.44
C LEU A 99 -11.55 0.69 -3.06
N PRO A 100 -10.72 1.75 -2.92
CA PRO A 100 -10.28 2.23 -1.61
C PRO A 100 -11.41 2.78 -0.72
N SER A 101 -12.53 3.20 -1.30
CA SER A 101 -13.69 3.68 -0.54
C SER A 101 -14.72 2.58 -0.26
N THR A 102 -14.65 1.45 -0.96
CA THR A 102 -15.65 0.37 -0.88
C THR A 102 -15.11 -0.92 -0.25
N ALA A 103 -13.79 -1.10 -0.18
CA ALA A 103 -13.15 -2.25 0.42
C ALA A 103 -12.68 -1.99 1.86
N SER A 104 -12.73 -3.03 2.69
CA SER A 104 -12.09 -3.08 4.01
C SER A 104 -10.98 -4.13 3.98
N PRO A 105 -9.83 -3.81 3.35
CA PRO A 105 -8.76 -4.77 3.17
C PRO A 105 -8.17 -5.19 4.52
N GLU A 106 -7.80 -6.45 4.60
CA GLU A 106 -7.06 -7.03 5.72
C GLU A 106 -5.90 -7.85 5.17
N LEU A 107 -4.90 -8.15 6.02
CA LEU A 107 -3.83 -9.07 5.68
C LEU A 107 -4.06 -10.44 6.34
N ASP A 108 -3.73 -11.50 5.60
CA ASP A 108 -3.67 -12.85 6.15
C ASP A 108 -2.33 -13.14 6.85
N VAL A 109 -2.16 -14.37 7.34
CA VAL A 109 -0.93 -14.81 8.03
C VAL A 109 0.33 -14.77 7.14
N ASN A 110 0.16 -14.73 5.82
CA ASN A 110 1.24 -14.68 4.84
C ASN A 110 1.49 -13.24 4.34
N GLY A 111 0.76 -12.24 4.85
CA GLY A 111 0.84 -10.85 4.40
C GLY A 111 0.13 -10.58 3.07
N THR A 112 -0.78 -11.46 2.65
CA THR A 112 -1.58 -11.30 1.42
C THR A 112 -2.88 -10.58 1.73
N LEU A 113 -3.33 -9.71 0.80
CA LEU A 113 -4.61 -9.02 0.92
C LEU A 113 -5.79 -10.00 0.85
N LYS A 114 -6.69 -9.88 1.81
CA LYS A 114 -8.01 -10.53 1.83
C LYS A 114 -9.11 -9.46 1.95
N ASN A 115 -10.36 -9.89 1.77
CA ASN A 115 -11.56 -9.01 1.80
C ASN A 115 -11.54 -7.92 0.71
N VAL A 116 -10.92 -8.21 -0.43
CA VAL A 116 -10.91 -7.33 -1.61
C VAL A 116 -11.46 -8.09 -2.81
N THR A 117 -12.57 -7.60 -3.36
CA THR A 117 -13.14 -8.11 -4.60
C THR A 117 -12.66 -7.24 -5.76
N TRP A 118 -11.67 -7.72 -6.50
CA TRP A 118 -11.14 -7.02 -7.66
C TRP A 118 -12.12 -7.07 -8.84
N PRO A 119 -12.28 -5.99 -9.63
CA PRO A 119 -13.06 -6.04 -10.84
C PRO A 119 -12.43 -7.02 -11.85
N THR A 120 -13.27 -7.70 -12.62
CA THR A 120 -12.81 -8.62 -13.66
C THR A 120 -12.15 -7.83 -14.78
N ARG A 121 -10.90 -8.18 -15.10
CA ARG A 121 -10.17 -7.59 -16.22
C ARG A 121 -10.91 -7.94 -17.54
N PRO A 122 -11.18 -6.95 -18.41
CA PRO A 122 -11.71 -7.22 -19.75
C PRO A 122 -10.76 -8.11 -20.58
N LEU A 123 -11.31 -8.87 -21.52
CA LEU A 123 -10.50 -9.63 -22.47
C LEU A 123 -9.85 -8.69 -23.49
N ASP A 124 -8.56 -8.92 -23.75
CA ASP A 124 -7.81 -8.25 -24.81
C ASP A 124 -8.21 -8.90 -26.16
N ASP A 125 -9.42 -8.64 -26.64
CA ASP A 125 -9.81 -9.06 -27.99
C ASP A 125 -9.24 -8.03 -28.97
N PHE A 126 -8.06 -8.31 -29.50
CA PHE A 126 -7.51 -7.59 -30.64
C PHE A 126 -8.30 -7.99 -31.89
N ALA A 127 -8.83 -7.00 -32.62
CA ALA A 127 -9.33 -7.20 -33.98
C ALA A 127 -8.18 -7.11 -35.00
#